data_AF-A0A0A0P331-F1
#
_entry.id   AF-A0A0A0P331-F1
#
_cell.length_a   1.000
_cell.length_b   1.000
_cell.length_c   1.000
_cell.angle_alpha   90.00
_cell.angle_beta   90.00
_cell.angle_gamma   90.00
#
_symmetry.space_group_name_H-M   'P 1'
#
loop_
_entity.id
_entity.type
_entity.pdbx_description
1 polymer ?
#
loop_
_entity_poly.entity_id
_entity_poly.type
_entity_poly.pdbx_seq_one_letter_code
_entity_poly.pdbx_strand_id
1 'polypeptide(L)'
;DDRDHFGNKRLDLAGPLLAGLFRKLFQGLTKGVRDHLKACLQNSKEFRLAPAIKARVITEGLRYAISTGNWGSGQNRRVGVSQVLNRYTYASTLSHLRRTNTPIDRGSKATKPRQLHNTHWGMVCPAETPEGAACGLVKNLALLSYVSVGSYSAPVMEFLEEWGLEDQSEFANAPHATKVFVNGVWMGIHRDAPTLYSNLLQMRRGGQIKHEISIVRDIREKELRLQTDYGRVMRPLFIVDKDQKLRLRKHHVQRIEDRNESGEAAEGVSWAELLDEGIIEYVDAAEEETILIAMASTDLENARHSTGKADLVERRAAHNLEGFDPTARVKSTNWSRQYTHMEIHPAMILGVCASIVPFPDHNQ
;
A
#
# COMPACT_ATOMS: atom_id res chain seq x y z
N ASP A 1 -12.20 0.18 17.21
CA ASP A 1 -11.53 0.14 15.90
C ASP A 1 -12.49 0.45 14.77
N ASP A 2 -12.08 1.38 13.90
CA ASP A 2 -12.81 1.68 12.69
C ASP A 2 -12.62 0.54 11.66
N ARG A 3 -13.73 -0.12 11.33
CA ARG A 3 -13.77 -1.21 10.35
C ARG A 3 -13.59 -0.72 8.92
N ASP A 4 -13.86 0.56 8.66
CA ASP A 4 -13.84 1.16 7.32
C ASP A 4 -12.46 1.74 6.95
N HIS A 5 -11.59 1.96 7.94
CA HIS A 5 -10.16 2.25 7.78
C HIS A 5 -9.48 1.35 6.74
N PHE A 6 -8.81 1.98 5.77
CA PHE A 6 -8.22 1.28 4.63
C PHE A 6 -6.95 0.50 5.01
N GLY A 7 -6.18 1.00 5.99
CA GLY A 7 -5.03 0.28 6.57
C GLY A 7 -5.37 -1.06 7.23
N ASN A 8 -6.64 -1.29 7.58
CA ASN A 8 -7.13 -2.57 8.11
C ASN A 8 -7.60 -3.55 7.01
N LYS A 9 -7.45 -3.16 5.73
CA LYS A 9 -7.82 -3.96 4.57
C LYS A 9 -6.59 -4.31 3.76
N ARG A 10 -6.72 -5.36 2.94
CA ARG A 10 -5.71 -5.81 1.98
C ARG A 10 -6.35 -6.02 0.62
N LEU A 11 -5.58 -5.75 -0.43
CA LEU A 11 -5.94 -6.06 -1.80
C LEU A 11 -5.31 -7.39 -2.22
N ASP A 12 -6.17 -8.38 -2.47
CA ASP A 12 -5.77 -9.62 -3.11
C ASP A 12 -5.54 -9.37 -4.61
N LEU A 13 -4.29 -9.21 -5.04
CA LEU A 13 -3.93 -9.13 -6.45
C LEU A 13 -3.99 -10.51 -7.14
N ALA A 14 -3.70 -10.53 -8.44
CA ALA A 14 -3.69 -11.76 -9.25
C ALA A 14 -2.80 -12.87 -8.64
N GLY A 15 -1.64 -12.52 -8.07
CA GLY A 15 -0.71 -13.49 -7.46
C GLY A 15 -1.35 -14.32 -6.34
N PRO A 16 -1.76 -13.71 -5.21
CA PRO A 16 -2.44 -14.41 -4.13
C PRO A 16 -3.71 -15.17 -4.57
N LEU A 17 -4.50 -14.59 -5.49
CA LEU A 17 -5.71 -15.23 -6.02
C LEU A 17 -5.40 -16.51 -6.81
N LEU A 18 -4.37 -16.47 -7.66
CA LEU A 18 -3.92 -17.64 -8.43
C LEU A 18 -3.29 -18.69 -7.52
N ALA A 19 -2.50 -18.27 -6.52
CA ALA A 19 -1.92 -19.17 -5.53
C ALA A 19 -3.01 -19.95 -4.76
N GLY A 20 -4.05 -19.25 -4.31
CA GLY A 20 -5.20 -19.86 -3.63
C GLY A 20 -5.98 -20.83 -4.53
N LEU A 21 -6.16 -20.48 -5.80
CA LEU A 21 -6.80 -21.36 -6.79
C LEU A 21 -5.96 -22.61 -7.05
N PHE A 22 -4.66 -22.44 -7.34
CA PHE A 22 -3.74 -23.53 -7.61
C PHE A 22 -3.66 -24.49 -6.42
N ARG A 23 -3.56 -23.97 -5.18
CA ARG A 23 -3.55 -24.79 -3.97
C ARG A 23 -4.75 -25.72 -3.89
N LYS A 24 -5.95 -25.23 -4.18
CA LYS A 24 -7.18 -26.04 -4.17
C LYS A 24 -7.17 -27.12 -5.25
N LEU A 25 -6.77 -26.76 -6.48
CA LEU A 25 -6.67 -27.71 -7.58
C LEU A 25 -5.62 -28.79 -7.33
N PHE A 26 -4.48 -28.40 -6.76
CA PHE A 26 -3.40 -29.31 -6.38
C PHE A 26 -3.82 -30.26 -5.27
N GLN A 27 -4.51 -29.77 -4.23
CA GLN A 27 -5.11 -30.63 -3.21
C GLN A 27 -6.12 -31.62 -3.81
N GLY A 28 -6.91 -31.19 -4.79
CA GLY A 28 -7.80 -32.06 -5.57
C GLY A 28 -7.04 -33.15 -6.33
N LEU A 29 -5.93 -32.80 -6.97
CA LEU A 29 -5.04 -33.75 -7.63
C LEU A 29 -4.46 -34.77 -6.63
N THR A 30 -3.91 -34.31 -5.50
CA THR A 30 -3.36 -35.19 -4.45
C THR A 30 -4.44 -36.13 -3.88
N LYS A 31 -5.66 -35.62 -3.67
CA LYS A 31 -6.79 -36.45 -3.24
C LYS A 31 -7.14 -37.51 -4.29
N GLY A 32 -7.18 -37.14 -5.58
CA GLY A 32 -7.43 -38.08 -6.66
C GLY A 32 -6.38 -39.21 -6.75
N VAL A 33 -5.10 -38.88 -6.56
CA VAL A 33 -4.02 -39.89 -6.50
C VAL A 33 -4.20 -40.81 -5.29
N ARG A 34 -4.53 -40.24 -4.12
CA ARG A 34 -4.80 -41.01 -2.89
C ARG A 34 -5.98 -41.96 -3.05
N ASP A 35 -7.07 -41.51 -3.67
CA ASP A 35 -8.26 -42.32 -3.89
C ASP A 35 -7.99 -43.44 -4.90
N HIS A 36 -7.16 -43.19 -5.93
CA HIS A 36 -6.71 -44.24 -6.85
C HIS A 36 -5.85 -45.30 -6.13
N LEU A 37 -4.92 -44.88 -5.27
CA LEU A 37 -4.12 -45.79 -4.46
C LEU A 37 -5.00 -46.69 -3.58
N LYS A 38 -6.00 -46.10 -2.89
CA LYS A 38 -6.97 -46.87 -2.09
C LYS A 38 -7.72 -47.90 -2.92
N ALA A 39 -8.17 -47.53 -4.12
CA ALA A 39 -8.86 -48.43 -5.03
C ALA A 39 -7.95 -49.58 -5.52
N CYS A 40 -6.67 -49.32 -5.79
CA CYS A 40 -5.70 -50.36 -6.13
C CYS A 40 -5.50 -51.35 -4.97
N LEU A 41 -5.37 -50.84 -3.73
CA LEU A 41 -5.24 -51.67 -2.53
C LEU A 41 -6.47 -52.56 -2.32
N GLN A 42 -7.68 -52.00 -2.44
CA GLN A 42 -8.93 -52.76 -2.28
C GLN A 42 -9.11 -53.85 -3.34
N ASN A 43 -8.66 -53.61 -4.56
CA ASN A 43 -8.79 -54.55 -5.68
C ASN A 43 -7.55 -55.43 -5.88
N SER A 44 -6.56 -55.39 -4.97
CA SER A 44 -5.28 -56.11 -5.09
C SER A 44 -4.57 -55.88 -6.44
N LYS A 45 -4.65 -54.66 -6.98
CA LYS A 45 -3.99 -54.27 -8.23
C LYS A 45 -2.68 -53.54 -7.93
N GLU A 46 -1.66 -53.77 -8.77
CA GLU A 46 -0.40 -53.01 -8.72
C GLU A 46 -0.68 -51.51 -8.90
N PHE A 47 -0.17 -50.68 -7.98
CA PHE A 47 -0.30 -49.24 -8.07
C PHE A 47 0.79 -48.68 -9.00
N ARG A 48 0.37 -47.91 -10.01
CA ARG A 48 1.27 -47.14 -10.87
C ARG A 48 0.95 -45.66 -10.76
N LEU A 49 1.96 -44.85 -10.50
CA LEU A 49 1.78 -43.41 -10.26
C LEU A 49 1.33 -42.64 -11.51
N ALA A 50 1.94 -42.93 -12.67
CA ALA A 50 1.65 -42.22 -13.92
C ALA A 50 0.16 -42.19 -14.29
N PRO A 51 -0.59 -43.31 -14.30
CA PRO A 51 -2.04 -43.28 -14.58
C PRO A 51 -2.88 -42.64 -13.47
N ALA A 52 -2.35 -42.54 -12.25
CA ALA A 52 -3.03 -41.89 -11.13
C ALA A 52 -3.04 -40.37 -11.25
N ILE A 53 -2.02 -39.78 -11.88
CA ILE A 53 -1.86 -38.33 -12.02
C ILE A 53 -2.74 -37.83 -13.17
N LYS A 54 -3.89 -37.24 -12.82
CA LYS A 54 -4.82 -36.63 -13.78
C LYS A 54 -4.51 -35.14 -13.97
N ALA A 55 -3.57 -34.83 -14.88
CA ALA A 55 -3.17 -33.45 -15.18
C ALA A 55 -4.35 -32.51 -15.54
N ARG A 56 -5.40 -33.05 -16.18
CA ARG A 56 -6.63 -32.32 -16.53
C ARG A 56 -7.29 -31.59 -15.36
N VAL A 57 -7.14 -32.09 -14.13
CA VAL A 57 -7.72 -31.45 -12.93
C VAL A 57 -7.21 -30.01 -12.77
N ILE A 58 -5.92 -29.77 -13.02
CA ILE A 58 -5.33 -28.45 -12.92
C ILE A 58 -5.65 -27.64 -14.17
N THR A 59 -5.40 -28.20 -15.37
CA THR A 59 -5.59 -27.49 -16.64
C THR A 59 -7.02 -27.00 -16.83
N GLU A 60 -8.01 -27.88 -16.68
CA GLU A 60 -9.42 -27.50 -16.83
C GLU A 60 -9.92 -26.66 -15.66
N GLY A 61 -9.42 -26.91 -14.45
CA GLY A 61 -9.76 -26.11 -13.28
C GLY A 61 -9.34 -24.64 -13.43
N LEU A 62 -8.11 -24.40 -13.92
CA LEU A 62 -7.63 -23.04 -14.21
C LEU A 62 -8.40 -22.42 -15.38
N ARG A 63 -8.59 -23.17 -16.48
CA ARG A 63 -9.34 -22.71 -17.66
C ARG A 63 -10.77 -22.30 -17.30
N TYR A 64 -11.45 -23.09 -16.48
CA TYR A 64 -12.81 -22.80 -16.01
C TYR A 64 -12.87 -21.53 -15.15
N ALA A 65 -11.99 -21.42 -14.16
CA ALA A 65 -12.00 -20.26 -13.25
C ALA A 65 -11.75 -18.96 -14.02
N ILE A 66 -10.69 -18.93 -14.83
CA ILE A 66 -10.29 -17.73 -15.59
C ILE A 66 -11.33 -17.35 -16.65
N SER A 67 -11.92 -18.33 -17.35
CA SER A 67 -12.90 -18.03 -18.40
C SER A 67 -14.26 -17.58 -17.86
N THR A 68 -14.70 -18.12 -16.72
CA THR A 68 -16.05 -17.84 -16.19
C THR A 68 -16.11 -16.74 -15.14
N GLY A 69 -14.96 -16.30 -14.59
CA GLY A 69 -14.98 -15.34 -13.48
C GLY A 69 -15.24 -15.98 -12.12
N ASN A 70 -15.40 -17.32 -12.04
CA ASN A 70 -15.76 -18.04 -10.81
C ASN A 70 -14.54 -18.65 -10.11
N TRP A 71 -14.15 -18.07 -8.98
CA TRP A 71 -13.02 -18.53 -8.18
C TRP A 71 -13.51 -19.43 -7.04
N GLY A 72 -13.23 -20.73 -7.16
CA GLY A 72 -13.57 -21.74 -6.17
C GLY A 72 -14.94 -22.39 -6.35
N SER A 73 -15.33 -23.22 -5.38
CA SER A 73 -16.59 -23.98 -5.36
C SER A 73 -17.30 -23.80 -4.01
N GLY A 74 -18.62 -23.93 -3.99
CA GLY A 74 -19.46 -23.83 -2.79
C GLY A 74 -19.69 -22.40 -2.29
N GLN A 75 -19.90 -22.25 -0.99
CA GLN A 75 -20.23 -20.96 -0.34
C GLN A 75 -19.10 -19.91 -0.40
N ASN A 76 -17.84 -20.33 -0.53
CA ASN A 76 -16.67 -19.45 -0.65
C ASN A 76 -16.34 -19.06 -2.10
N ARG A 77 -17.31 -19.16 -3.02
CA ARG A 77 -17.13 -18.80 -4.43
C ARG A 77 -17.07 -17.28 -4.58
N ARG A 78 -15.93 -16.76 -5.05
CA ARG A 78 -15.79 -15.36 -5.45
C ARG A 78 -16.19 -15.24 -6.92
N VAL A 79 -17.15 -14.39 -7.23
CA VAL A 79 -17.66 -14.18 -8.60
C VAL A 79 -17.14 -12.84 -9.15
N GLY A 80 -16.80 -12.82 -10.43
CA GLY A 80 -16.41 -11.59 -11.13
C GLY A 80 -14.96 -11.17 -10.90
N VAL A 81 -14.10 -12.10 -10.49
CA VAL A 81 -12.65 -11.87 -10.34
C VAL A 81 -11.98 -11.76 -11.71
N SER A 82 -12.30 -12.66 -12.65
CA SER A 82 -11.96 -12.47 -14.08
C SER A 82 -13.04 -11.63 -14.74
N GLN A 83 -12.60 -10.72 -15.60
CA GLN A 83 -13.47 -9.96 -16.50
C GLN A 83 -12.78 -9.86 -17.86
N VAL A 84 -13.58 -9.75 -18.93
CA VAL A 84 -13.04 -9.49 -20.26
C VAL A 84 -12.45 -8.08 -20.27
N LEU A 85 -11.21 -7.95 -20.74
CA LEU A 85 -10.53 -6.66 -20.78
C LEU A 85 -11.32 -5.65 -21.62
N ASN A 86 -11.48 -4.45 -21.07
CA ASN A 86 -12.19 -3.38 -21.74
C ASN A 86 -11.21 -2.65 -22.65
N ARG A 87 -11.53 -2.58 -23.96
CA ARG A 87 -10.65 -2.01 -24.99
C ARG A 87 -11.33 -0.91 -25.81
N TYR A 88 -12.32 -0.21 -25.26
CA TYR A 88 -12.95 0.90 -25.98
C TYR A 88 -11.97 2.04 -26.28
N THR A 89 -11.13 2.40 -25.30
CA THR A 89 -10.05 3.38 -25.44
C THR A 89 -8.81 2.92 -24.67
N TYR A 90 -7.66 3.53 -24.96
CA TYR A 90 -6.42 3.25 -24.23
C TYR A 90 -6.57 3.53 -22.72
N ALA A 91 -7.14 4.68 -22.37
CA ALA A 91 -7.43 5.05 -20.98
C ALA A 91 -8.38 4.05 -20.30
N SER A 92 -9.42 3.57 -20.99
CA SER A 92 -10.34 2.57 -20.43
C SER A 92 -9.65 1.23 -20.14
N THR A 93 -8.64 0.88 -20.94
CA THR A 93 -7.85 -0.35 -20.74
C THR A 93 -7.02 -0.22 -19.47
N LEU A 94 -6.29 0.89 -19.31
CA LEU A 94 -5.48 1.15 -18.13
C LEU A 94 -6.31 1.26 -16.85
N SER A 95 -7.43 1.98 -16.89
CA SER A 95 -8.40 2.06 -15.79
C SER A 95 -8.89 0.67 -15.38
N HIS A 96 -9.25 -0.18 -16.34
CA HIS A 96 -9.72 -1.53 -16.04
C HIS A 96 -8.64 -2.38 -15.32
N LEU A 97 -7.37 -2.24 -15.70
CA LEU A 97 -6.26 -2.95 -15.04
C LEU A 97 -6.02 -2.49 -13.58
N ARG A 98 -6.42 -1.27 -13.23
CA ARG A 98 -6.24 -0.70 -11.88
C ARG A 98 -7.51 -0.74 -11.02
N ARG A 99 -8.53 -1.45 -11.50
CA ARG A 99 -9.80 -1.63 -10.81
C ARG A 99 -9.69 -2.65 -9.68
N THR A 100 -10.31 -2.31 -8.56
CA THR A 100 -10.47 -3.18 -7.40
C THR A 100 -11.96 -3.34 -7.09
N ASN A 101 -12.34 -4.49 -6.56
CA ASN A 101 -13.74 -4.80 -6.24
C ASN A 101 -13.87 -5.24 -4.79
N THR A 102 -14.77 -4.61 -4.06
CA THR A 102 -15.11 -5.00 -2.69
C THR A 102 -16.06 -6.20 -2.74
N PRO A 103 -15.81 -7.30 -1.99
CA PRO A 103 -16.63 -8.52 -2.04
C PRO A 103 -17.94 -8.36 -1.25
N ILE A 104 -18.74 -7.36 -1.61
CA ILE A 104 -20.06 -7.08 -1.05
C ILE A 104 -21.07 -7.22 -2.19
N ASP A 105 -22.21 -7.84 -1.88
CA ASP A 105 -23.29 -7.93 -2.84
C ASP A 105 -23.77 -6.53 -3.25
N ARG A 106 -23.97 -6.31 -4.55
CA ARG A 106 -24.33 -4.99 -5.10
C ARG A 106 -25.72 -4.56 -4.63
N GLY A 107 -26.60 -5.52 -4.31
CA GLY A 107 -27.91 -5.28 -3.70
C GLY A 107 -27.86 -4.94 -2.21
N SER A 108 -26.70 -5.06 -1.56
CA SER A 108 -26.55 -4.73 -0.15
C SER A 108 -26.76 -3.22 0.09
N LYS A 109 -27.62 -2.92 1.07
CA LYS A 109 -27.89 -1.56 1.57
C LYS A 109 -26.79 -1.02 2.49
N ALA A 110 -25.66 -1.72 2.63
CA ALA A 110 -24.52 -1.23 3.40
C ALA A 110 -23.96 0.05 2.76
N THR A 111 -24.12 1.19 3.43
CA THR A 111 -23.70 2.51 2.95
C THR A 111 -22.25 2.82 3.29
N LYS A 112 -21.79 2.48 4.50
CA LYS A 112 -20.44 2.85 4.97
C LYS A 112 -19.29 2.41 4.05
N PRO A 113 -19.24 1.17 3.54
CA PRO A 113 -18.14 0.74 2.65
C PRO A 113 -18.14 1.46 1.29
N ARG A 114 -19.27 2.06 0.92
CA ARG A 114 -19.45 2.82 -0.33
C ARG A 114 -19.03 4.28 -0.18
N GLN A 115 -19.10 4.82 1.03
CA GLN A 115 -18.71 6.20 1.29
C GLN A 115 -17.19 6.34 1.16
N LEU A 116 -16.76 7.51 0.67
CA LEU A 116 -15.35 7.84 0.64
C LEU A 116 -14.86 8.03 2.09
N HIS A 117 -13.88 7.22 2.49
CA HIS A 117 -13.19 7.33 3.76
C HIS A 117 -11.90 8.15 3.61
N ASN A 118 -11.51 8.88 4.66
CA ASN A 118 -10.33 9.75 4.61
C ASN A 118 -9.03 8.99 4.32
N THR A 119 -8.93 7.74 4.81
CA THR A 119 -7.78 6.85 4.59
C THR A 119 -7.67 6.33 3.15
N HIS A 120 -8.57 6.72 2.24
CA HIS A 120 -8.42 6.44 0.81
C HIS A 120 -7.49 7.46 0.13
N TRP A 121 -7.24 8.61 0.75
CA TRP A 121 -6.47 9.70 0.16
C TRP A 121 -5.07 9.23 -0.27
N GLY A 122 -4.71 9.49 -1.54
CA GLY A 122 -3.44 9.04 -2.13
C GLY A 122 -3.34 7.55 -2.50
N MET A 123 -4.28 6.71 -2.05
CA MET A 123 -4.29 5.27 -2.32
C MET A 123 -5.33 4.88 -3.39
N VAL A 124 -6.45 5.60 -3.41
CA VAL A 124 -7.58 5.32 -4.29
C VAL A 124 -8.07 6.63 -4.88
N CYS A 125 -8.44 6.59 -6.16
CA CYS A 125 -9.04 7.73 -6.82
C CYS A 125 -10.37 8.13 -6.14
N PRO A 126 -10.55 9.40 -5.74
CA PRO A 126 -11.77 9.83 -5.06
C PRO A 126 -12.99 9.88 -5.99
N ALA A 127 -12.79 10.05 -7.30
CA ALA A 127 -13.86 10.29 -8.27
C ALA A 127 -14.18 9.09 -9.17
N GLU A 128 -13.22 8.21 -9.43
CA GLU A 128 -13.34 7.16 -10.45
C GLU A 128 -14.05 5.91 -9.89
N THR A 129 -15.38 5.97 -9.82
CA THR A 129 -16.29 4.88 -9.45
C THR A 129 -17.44 4.79 -10.45
N PRO A 130 -17.95 3.58 -10.78
CA PRO A 130 -19.16 3.46 -11.57
C PRO A 130 -20.37 4.02 -10.83
N GLU A 131 -21.36 4.48 -11.59
CA GLU A 131 -22.66 4.91 -11.07
C GLU A 131 -23.54 3.73 -10.63
N GLY A 132 -24.57 4.03 -9.83
CA GLY A 132 -25.60 3.06 -9.42
C GLY A 132 -25.13 2.04 -8.37
N ALA A 133 -25.57 0.78 -8.51
CA ALA A 133 -25.42 -0.24 -7.47
C ALA A 133 -23.96 -0.63 -7.14
N ALA A 134 -23.01 -0.32 -8.03
CA ALA A 134 -21.59 -0.58 -7.82
C ALA A 134 -20.83 0.64 -7.23
N CYS A 135 -21.50 1.77 -7.05
CA CYS A 135 -20.89 3.00 -6.54
C CYS A 135 -20.22 2.76 -5.18
N GLY A 136 -18.94 3.14 -5.09
CA GLY A 136 -18.08 3.01 -3.93
C GLY A 136 -17.59 1.58 -3.63
N LEU A 137 -18.13 0.55 -4.29
CA LEU A 137 -17.66 -0.84 -4.15
C LEU A 137 -16.56 -1.17 -5.14
N VAL A 138 -16.66 -0.61 -6.34
CA VAL A 138 -15.64 -0.66 -7.37
C VAL A 138 -14.80 0.61 -7.26
N LYS A 139 -13.52 0.45 -7.01
CA LYS A 139 -12.57 1.54 -6.77
C LYS A 139 -11.39 1.42 -7.71
N ASN A 140 -10.80 2.54 -8.12
CA ASN A 140 -9.59 2.54 -8.94
C ASN A 140 -8.42 3.08 -8.14
N LEU A 141 -7.25 2.44 -8.26
CA LEU A 141 -6.02 2.90 -7.60
C LEU A 141 -5.63 4.31 -8.08
N ALA A 142 -5.08 5.14 -7.18
CA ALA A 142 -4.52 6.44 -7.56
C ALA A 142 -3.18 6.26 -8.30
N LEU A 143 -2.76 7.23 -9.11
CA LEU A 143 -1.67 7.07 -10.08
C LEU A 143 -0.39 6.50 -9.47
N LEU A 144 0.04 7.01 -8.32
CA LEU A 144 1.27 6.57 -7.63
C LEU A 144 1.06 5.44 -6.61
N SER A 145 -0.16 4.93 -6.47
CA SER A 145 -0.43 3.84 -5.52
C SER A 145 0.29 2.57 -5.93
N TYR A 146 1.04 2.01 -4.98
CA TYR A 146 1.74 0.74 -5.06
C TYR A 146 1.07 -0.26 -4.12
N VAL A 147 1.00 -1.52 -4.50
CA VAL A 147 0.43 -2.59 -3.67
C VAL A 147 1.54 -3.55 -3.29
N SER A 148 1.73 -3.82 -1.99
CA SER A 148 2.79 -4.71 -1.51
C SER A 148 2.67 -6.09 -2.12
N VAL A 149 3.79 -6.62 -2.57
CA VAL A 149 3.92 -8.00 -3.07
C VAL A 149 4.15 -8.95 -1.90
N GLY A 150 4.73 -8.43 -0.82
CA GLY A 150 5.06 -9.18 0.38
C GLY A 150 6.53 -9.61 0.40
N SER A 151 7.07 -9.69 1.61
CA SER A 151 8.45 -10.06 1.86
C SER A 151 8.55 -11.10 2.96
N TYR A 152 9.63 -11.89 2.88
CA TYR A 152 9.94 -12.85 3.92
C TYR A 152 10.26 -12.13 5.22
N SER A 153 9.67 -12.57 6.33
CA SER A 153 9.80 -11.88 7.61
C SER A 153 11.07 -12.24 8.39
N ALA A 154 11.78 -13.31 8.03
CA ALA A 154 12.95 -13.75 8.81
C ALA A 154 14.05 -12.69 8.95
N PRO A 155 14.45 -11.93 7.92
CA PRO A 155 15.46 -10.88 8.09
C PRO A 155 15.05 -9.81 9.11
N VAL A 156 13.74 -9.52 9.21
CA VAL A 156 13.22 -8.59 10.22
C VAL A 156 13.26 -9.23 11.61
N MET A 157 12.93 -10.53 11.73
CA MET A 157 12.96 -11.25 13.00
C MET A 157 14.39 -11.39 13.53
N GLU A 158 15.33 -11.82 12.67
CA GLU A 158 16.76 -11.93 12.99
C GLU A 158 17.31 -10.60 13.50
N PHE A 159 16.99 -9.49 12.81
CA PHE A 159 17.39 -8.15 13.25
C PHE A 159 16.82 -7.78 14.61
N LEU A 160 15.54 -8.07 14.87
CA LEU A 160 14.92 -7.77 16.17
C LEU A 160 15.60 -8.55 17.31
N GLU A 161 15.92 -9.82 17.07
CA GLU A 161 16.63 -10.67 18.04
C GLU A 161 18.05 -10.14 18.34
N GLU A 162 18.79 -9.73 17.31
CA GLU A 162 20.12 -9.15 17.47
C GLU A 162 20.12 -7.80 18.22
N TRP A 163 19.05 -7.02 18.06
CA TRP A 163 18.92 -5.67 18.63
C TRP A 163 18.19 -5.63 19.97
N GLY A 164 18.25 -6.72 20.75
CA GLY A 164 17.84 -6.71 22.15
C GLY A 164 16.33 -6.80 22.37
N LEU A 165 15.62 -7.50 21.49
CA LEU A 165 14.24 -7.91 21.77
C LEU A 165 14.22 -8.87 22.97
N GLU A 166 13.56 -8.46 24.05
CA GLU A 166 13.35 -9.27 25.26
C GLU A 166 12.10 -10.14 25.11
N ASP A 167 12.07 -11.29 25.80
CA ASP A 167 10.94 -12.22 25.77
C ASP A 167 9.63 -11.58 26.30
N GLN A 168 8.50 -12.10 25.85
CA GLN A 168 7.17 -11.61 26.25
C GLN A 168 6.91 -11.75 27.76
N SER A 169 7.50 -12.74 28.41
CA SER A 169 7.37 -12.97 29.85
C SER A 169 7.99 -11.84 30.70
N GLU A 170 9.01 -11.15 30.19
CA GLU A 170 9.66 -10.03 30.86
C GLU A 170 8.77 -8.79 30.97
N PHE A 171 7.63 -8.75 30.28
CA PHE A 171 6.70 -7.63 30.34
C PHE A 171 6.15 -7.38 31.76
N ALA A 172 6.05 -8.44 32.58
CA ALA A 172 5.65 -8.32 33.98
C ALA A 172 6.65 -7.47 34.80
N ASN A 173 7.94 -7.56 34.47
CA ASN A 173 9.02 -6.83 35.13
C ASN A 173 9.21 -5.42 34.54
N ALA A 174 8.82 -5.20 33.28
CA ALA A 174 8.97 -3.94 32.57
C ALA A 174 7.64 -3.50 31.89
N PRO A 175 6.61 -3.11 32.64
CA PRO A 175 5.30 -2.73 32.08
C PRO A 175 5.32 -1.43 31.26
N HIS A 176 6.42 -0.66 31.33
CA HIS A 176 6.63 0.52 30.51
C HIS A 176 7.32 0.23 29.17
N ALA A 177 7.82 -0.99 28.97
CA ALA A 177 8.43 -1.38 27.71
C ALA A 177 7.41 -1.39 26.57
N THR A 178 7.90 -1.16 25.35
CA THR A 178 7.08 -1.18 24.14
C THR A 178 6.95 -2.60 23.64
N LYS A 179 5.74 -3.03 23.32
CA LYS A 179 5.49 -4.36 22.73
C LYS A 179 5.84 -4.34 21.25
N VAL A 180 6.54 -5.35 20.77
CA VAL A 180 6.93 -5.46 19.36
C VAL A 180 6.12 -6.56 18.69
N PHE A 181 5.43 -6.21 17.61
CA PHE A 181 4.61 -7.12 16.82
C PHE A 181 5.15 -7.22 15.39
N VAL A 182 5.24 -8.44 14.86
CA VAL A 182 5.56 -8.70 13.46
C VAL A 182 4.41 -9.47 12.82
N ASN A 183 3.75 -8.89 11.81
CA ASN A 183 2.58 -9.47 11.14
C ASN A 183 1.46 -9.88 12.12
N GLY A 184 1.29 -9.13 13.21
CA GLY A 184 0.30 -9.39 14.26
C GLY A 184 0.73 -10.41 15.32
N VAL A 185 1.88 -11.06 15.17
CA VAL A 185 2.46 -11.94 16.19
C VAL A 185 3.22 -11.07 17.20
N TRP A 186 2.88 -11.18 18.48
CA TRP A 186 3.67 -10.55 19.54
C TRP A 186 4.99 -11.28 19.64
N MET A 187 6.09 -10.61 19.32
CA MET A 187 7.43 -11.22 19.33
C MET A 187 8.08 -11.06 20.70
N GLY A 188 7.92 -9.90 21.32
CA GLY A 188 8.58 -9.59 22.59
C GLY A 188 8.39 -8.14 23.01
N ILE A 189 9.26 -7.66 23.88
CA ILE A 189 9.27 -6.28 24.36
C ILE A 189 10.60 -5.62 24.09
N HIS A 190 10.60 -4.31 23.96
CA HIS A 190 11.82 -3.53 23.83
C HIS A 190 11.73 -2.28 24.72
N ARG A 191 12.79 -2.04 25.52
CA ARG A 191 12.83 -0.92 26.48
C ARG A 191 13.08 0.42 25.80
N ASP A 192 13.89 0.45 24.74
CA ASP A 192 14.23 1.66 23.97
C ASP A 192 13.64 1.64 22.55
N ALA A 193 12.32 1.77 22.45
CA ALA A 193 11.62 1.78 21.17
C ALA A 193 12.01 2.94 20.21
N PRO A 194 12.30 4.18 20.66
CA PRO A 194 12.74 5.26 19.77
C PRO A 194 13.97 4.92 18.94
N THR A 195 15.00 4.33 19.57
CA THR A 195 16.25 3.96 18.89
C THR A 195 16.01 2.79 17.94
N LEU A 196 15.31 1.76 18.40
CA LEU A 196 14.94 0.61 17.57
C LEU A 196 14.17 1.05 16.30
N TYR A 197 13.16 1.92 16.46
CA TYR A 197 12.39 2.47 15.35
C TYR A 197 13.27 3.24 14.37
N SER A 198 14.19 4.08 14.88
CA SER A 198 15.09 4.87 14.05
C SER A 198 16.04 3.99 13.23
N ASN A 199 16.55 2.91 13.83
CA ASN A 199 17.44 1.97 13.14
C ASN A 199 16.69 1.17 12.06
N LEU A 200 15.49 0.66 12.38
CA LEU A 200 14.63 -0.02 11.40
C LEU A 200 14.31 0.88 10.20
N LEU A 201 14.01 2.15 10.46
CA LEU A 201 13.73 3.12 9.40
C LEU A 201 14.97 3.42 8.55
N GLN A 202 16.15 3.51 9.15
CA GLN A 202 17.41 3.65 8.41
C GLN A 202 17.71 2.41 7.57
N MET A 203 17.43 1.22 8.07
CA MET A 203 17.60 -0.02 7.30
C MET A 203 16.66 -0.09 6.09
N ARG A 204 15.43 0.42 6.23
CA ARG A 204 14.51 0.54 5.09
C ARG A 204 15.07 1.52 4.06
N ARG A 205 15.47 2.70 4.52
CA ARG A 205 15.97 3.79 3.66
C ARG A 205 17.33 3.50 3.02
N GLY A 206 18.13 2.60 3.59
CA GLY A 206 19.40 2.13 3.01
C GLY A 206 19.26 0.85 2.18
N GLY A 207 18.04 0.35 1.97
CA GLY A 207 17.76 -0.83 1.14
C GLY A 207 18.15 -2.17 1.78
N GLN A 208 18.56 -2.21 3.06
CA GLN A 208 18.87 -3.47 3.75
C GLN A 208 17.62 -4.34 3.98
N ILE A 209 16.48 -3.70 4.22
CA ILE A 209 15.18 -4.36 4.26
C ILE A 209 14.30 -3.80 3.14
N LYS A 210 13.33 -4.59 2.67
CA LYS A 210 12.50 -4.15 1.55
C LYS A 210 11.74 -2.85 1.87
N HIS A 211 11.71 -1.94 0.91
CA HIS A 211 10.99 -0.66 0.95
C HIS A 211 9.49 -0.79 1.25
N GLU A 212 8.88 -1.94 0.97
CA GLU A 212 7.46 -2.19 1.20
C GLU A 212 7.11 -2.51 2.67
N ILE A 213 8.09 -2.69 3.57
CA ILE A 213 7.82 -3.08 4.97
C ILE A 213 7.25 -1.89 5.74
N SER A 214 6.08 -2.09 6.37
CA SER A 214 5.44 -1.09 7.25
C SER A 214 6.11 -1.06 8.61
N ILE A 215 6.35 0.13 9.15
CA ILE A 215 6.95 0.32 10.46
C ILE A 215 6.13 1.39 11.21
N VAL A 216 5.24 0.94 12.09
CA VAL A 216 4.34 1.82 12.85
C VAL A 216 4.71 1.80 14.32
N ARG A 217 5.03 2.97 14.89
CA ARG A 217 5.25 3.13 16.33
C ARG A 217 4.10 3.90 16.95
N ASP A 218 3.20 3.18 17.61
CA ASP A 218 2.12 3.78 18.40
C ASP A 218 2.64 4.13 19.79
N ILE A 219 2.82 5.43 20.04
CA ILE A 219 3.34 5.95 21.30
C ILE A 219 2.31 5.79 22.44
N ARG A 220 1.02 5.88 22.11
CA ARG A 220 -0.07 5.85 23.09
C ARG A 220 -0.30 4.44 23.59
N GLU A 221 -0.42 3.48 22.67
CA GLU A 221 -0.63 2.07 23.02
C GLU A 221 0.68 1.34 23.37
N LYS A 222 1.83 2.02 23.20
CA LYS A 222 3.18 1.47 23.43
C LYS A 222 3.41 0.21 22.60
N GLU A 223 3.12 0.29 21.31
CA GLU A 223 3.29 -0.80 20.37
C GLU A 223 4.16 -0.38 19.19
N LEU A 224 5.09 -1.24 18.82
CA LEU A 224 5.83 -1.17 17.57
C LEU A 224 5.31 -2.31 16.68
N ARG A 225 4.66 -1.97 15.57
CA ARG A 225 4.04 -2.93 14.65
C ARG A 225 4.79 -2.91 13.32
N LEU A 226 5.29 -4.08 12.94
CA LEU A 226 5.98 -4.32 11.68
C LEU A 226 5.09 -5.20 10.79
N GLN A 227 4.90 -4.80 9.53
CA GLN A 227 4.10 -5.58 8.57
C GLN A 227 4.90 -5.84 7.30
N THR A 228 5.09 -7.12 6.98
CA THR A 228 5.78 -7.61 5.77
C THR A 228 4.81 -8.32 4.82
N ASP A 229 3.51 -8.33 5.16
CA ASP A 229 2.44 -8.96 4.39
C ASP A 229 2.17 -8.26 3.04
N TYR A 230 1.53 -9.02 2.15
CA TYR A 230 1.13 -8.56 0.82
C TYR A 230 -0.22 -7.83 0.85
N GLY A 231 -0.52 -7.07 -0.20
CA GLY A 231 -1.82 -6.45 -0.41
C GLY A 231 -2.03 -5.13 0.34
N ARG A 232 -1.02 -4.60 1.04
CA ARG A 232 -1.06 -3.23 1.57
C ARG A 232 -0.96 -2.24 0.43
N VAL A 233 -1.76 -1.19 0.45
CA VAL A 233 -1.62 -0.10 -0.50
C VAL A 233 -0.78 0.99 0.15
N MET A 234 0.21 1.44 -0.58
CA MET A 234 1.15 2.47 -0.17
C MET A 234 1.33 3.49 -1.29
N ARG A 235 1.92 4.61 -0.93
CA ARG A 235 2.20 5.71 -1.84
C ARG A 235 3.61 6.24 -1.57
N PRO A 236 4.32 6.72 -2.59
CA PRO A 236 5.59 7.36 -2.40
C PRO A 236 5.41 8.81 -1.92
N LEU A 237 6.20 9.21 -0.93
CA LEU A 237 6.31 10.58 -0.44
C LEU A 237 7.78 11.00 -0.42
N PHE A 238 8.04 12.31 -0.47
CA PHE A 238 9.38 12.83 -0.23
C PHE A 238 9.67 12.86 1.26
N ILE A 239 10.88 12.43 1.66
CA ILE A 239 11.33 12.51 3.06
C ILE A 239 11.75 13.95 3.38
N VAL A 240 11.31 14.43 4.55
CA VAL A 240 11.68 15.73 5.13
C VAL A 240 12.59 15.50 6.33
N ASP A 241 13.75 16.13 6.34
CA ASP A 241 14.68 16.07 7.47
C ASP A 241 14.22 16.97 8.63
N LYS A 242 14.85 16.80 9.81
CA LYS A 242 14.52 17.56 11.02
C LYS A 242 14.67 19.07 10.87
N ASP A 243 15.51 19.54 9.94
CA ASP A 243 15.66 20.96 9.60
C ASP A 243 14.54 21.48 8.67
N GLN A 244 13.49 20.68 8.46
CA GLN A 244 12.34 20.94 7.62
C GLN A 244 12.73 21.17 6.16
N LYS A 245 13.81 20.56 5.68
CA LYS A 245 14.19 20.56 4.26
C LYS A 245 13.96 19.20 3.63
N LEU A 246 13.67 19.21 2.33
CA LEU A 246 13.61 17.99 1.54
C LEU A 246 15.00 17.39 1.38
N ARG A 247 15.07 16.06 1.40
CA ARG A 247 16.27 15.33 0.97
C ARG A 247 16.51 15.43 -0.53
N LEU A 248 15.44 15.57 -1.31
CA LEU A 248 15.55 15.83 -2.74
C LEU A 248 16.25 17.19 -2.97
N ARG A 249 17.34 17.17 -3.73
CA ARG A 249 18.11 18.35 -4.14
C ARG A 249 18.15 18.45 -5.66
N LYS A 250 18.48 19.65 -6.16
CA LYS A 250 18.55 19.93 -7.61
C LYS A 250 19.49 18.99 -8.37
N HIS A 251 20.62 18.60 -7.77
CA HIS A 251 21.56 17.68 -8.42
C HIS A 251 20.98 16.27 -8.61
N HIS A 252 20.07 15.80 -7.74
CA HIS A 252 19.37 14.53 -7.96
C HIS A 252 18.46 14.62 -9.20
N VAL A 253 17.79 15.76 -9.41
CA VAL A 253 16.93 15.99 -10.57
C VAL A 253 17.76 16.05 -11.85
N GLN A 254 18.86 16.81 -11.84
CA GLN A 254 19.79 16.90 -12.97
C GLN A 254 20.33 15.52 -13.36
N ARG A 255 20.74 14.71 -12.37
CA ARG A 255 21.17 13.32 -12.62
C ARG A 255 20.11 12.47 -13.32
N ILE A 256 18.83 12.69 -13.01
CA ILE A 256 17.71 11.97 -13.65
C ILE A 256 17.51 12.47 -15.09
N GLU A 257 17.56 13.79 -15.30
CA GLU A 257 17.46 14.42 -16.62
C GLU A 257 18.59 13.95 -17.54
N ASP A 258 19.85 14.03 -17.09
CA ASP A 258 21.04 13.60 -17.83
C ASP A 258 20.93 12.13 -18.27
N ARG A 259 20.44 11.25 -17.39
CA ARG A 259 20.23 9.84 -17.71
C ARG A 259 19.13 9.61 -18.73
N ASN A 260 18.01 10.33 -18.62
CA ASN A 260 16.92 10.24 -19.58
C ASN A 260 17.38 10.71 -20.97
N GLU A 261 18.21 11.75 -21.04
CA GLU A 261 18.79 12.26 -22.28
C GLU A 261 19.82 11.30 -22.91
N SER A 262 20.63 10.63 -22.08
CA SER A 262 21.65 9.67 -22.56
C SER A 262 21.07 8.44 -23.25
N GLY A 263 19.79 8.12 -23.03
CA GLY A 263 19.13 6.93 -23.59
C GLY A 263 19.60 5.59 -23.00
N GLU A 264 20.53 5.59 -22.04
CA GLU A 264 21.06 4.40 -21.36
C GLU A 264 20.24 3.99 -20.13
N ALA A 265 19.20 4.77 -19.78
CA ALA A 265 18.39 4.53 -18.60
C ALA A 265 17.51 3.28 -18.76
N ALA A 266 17.86 2.20 -18.05
CA ALA A 266 16.92 1.11 -17.83
C ALA A 266 15.71 1.61 -17.02
N GLU A 267 14.51 1.18 -17.42
CA GLU A 267 13.26 1.61 -16.79
C GLU A 267 13.29 1.36 -15.27
N GLY A 268 12.99 2.40 -14.50
CA GLY A 268 12.85 2.31 -13.05
C GLY A 268 14.14 2.41 -12.23
N VAL A 269 15.33 2.41 -12.83
CA VAL A 269 16.61 2.50 -12.08
C VAL A 269 16.70 3.78 -11.25
N SER A 270 16.41 4.93 -11.87
CA SER A 270 16.43 6.22 -11.17
C SER A 270 15.45 6.25 -10.00
N TRP A 271 14.30 5.57 -10.11
CA TRP A 271 13.33 5.51 -9.01
C TRP A 271 13.81 4.62 -7.87
N ALA A 272 14.41 3.47 -8.19
CA ALA A 272 15.00 2.57 -7.21
C ALA A 272 16.14 3.25 -6.43
N GLU A 273 17.01 4.00 -7.12
CA GLU A 273 18.07 4.77 -6.46
C GLU A 273 17.51 5.84 -5.50
N LEU A 274 16.44 6.53 -5.86
CA LEU A 274 15.82 7.50 -4.94
C LEU A 274 15.26 6.83 -3.67
N LEU A 275 14.82 5.58 -3.76
CA LEU A 275 14.40 4.78 -2.59
C LEU A 275 15.62 4.36 -1.76
N ASP A 276 16.67 3.85 -2.41
CA ASP A 276 17.89 3.35 -1.76
C ASP A 276 18.75 4.48 -1.14
N GLU A 277 18.66 5.69 -1.68
CA GLU A 277 19.26 6.90 -1.09
C GLU A 277 18.39 7.51 0.03
N GLY A 278 17.19 6.95 0.27
CA GLY A 278 16.24 7.45 1.25
C GLY A 278 15.78 8.88 0.96
N ILE A 279 15.53 9.20 -0.31
CA ILE A 279 14.95 10.48 -0.77
C ILE A 279 13.43 10.38 -0.82
N ILE A 280 12.93 9.25 -1.32
CA ILE A 280 11.51 8.90 -1.31
C ILE A 280 11.28 7.70 -0.42
N GLU A 281 10.07 7.59 0.12
CA GLU A 281 9.67 6.50 0.99
C GLU A 281 8.24 6.07 0.65
N TYR A 282 8.01 4.77 0.58
CA TYR A 282 6.66 4.25 0.51
C TYR A 282 6.03 4.28 1.90
N VAL A 283 4.86 4.88 1.99
CA VAL A 283 4.08 4.98 3.22
C VAL A 283 2.75 4.29 3.00
N ASP A 284 2.38 3.37 3.88
CA ASP A 284 1.04 2.76 3.87
C ASP A 284 0.03 3.51 4.75
N ALA A 285 -1.24 3.14 4.64
CA ALA A 285 -2.31 3.79 5.38
C ALA A 285 -2.24 3.62 6.91
N ALA A 286 -1.44 2.67 7.43
CA ALA A 286 -1.24 2.53 8.87
C ALA A 286 -0.09 3.44 9.36
N GLU A 287 0.95 3.62 8.54
CA GLU A 287 2.04 4.57 8.80
C GLU A 287 1.57 6.02 8.72
N GLU A 288 0.61 6.33 7.82
CA GLU A 288 -0.01 7.65 7.69
C GLU A 288 -0.55 8.21 9.03
N GLU A 289 -1.00 7.35 9.96
CA GLU A 289 -1.48 7.75 11.28
C GLU A 289 -0.38 8.28 12.23
N THR A 290 0.89 8.02 11.90
CA THR A 290 2.05 8.42 12.73
C THR A 290 2.89 9.54 12.13
N ILE A 291 2.66 9.87 10.85
CA ILE A 291 3.46 10.84 10.12
C ILE A 291 2.69 12.15 9.91
N LEU A 292 3.43 13.21 9.59
CA LEU A 292 2.87 14.49 9.18
C LEU A 292 3.39 14.87 7.79
N ILE A 293 2.47 15.08 6.86
CA ILE A 293 2.75 15.31 5.43
C ILE A 293 2.49 16.79 5.09
N ALA A 294 3.48 17.46 4.50
CA ALA A 294 3.32 18.78 3.90
C ALA A 294 2.71 18.67 2.51
N MET A 295 1.78 19.56 2.16
CA MET A 295 1.11 19.53 0.85
C MET A 295 1.92 20.24 -0.23
N ALA A 296 2.69 21.25 0.15
CA ALA A 296 3.55 22.02 -0.74
C ALA A 296 4.88 22.39 -0.06
N SER A 297 5.89 22.72 -0.87
CA SER A 297 7.18 23.22 -0.38
C SER A 297 7.05 24.50 0.45
N THR A 298 6.05 25.32 0.18
CA THR A 298 5.76 26.54 0.96
C THR A 298 5.38 26.21 2.40
N ASP A 299 4.79 25.04 2.67
CA ASP A 299 4.46 24.62 4.04
C ASP A 299 5.74 24.36 4.85
N LEU A 300 6.76 23.80 4.19
CA LEU A 300 8.08 23.60 4.79
C LEU A 300 8.83 24.93 4.99
N GLU A 301 8.68 25.90 4.08
CA GLU A 301 9.19 27.27 4.28
C GLU A 301 8.52 27.95 5.48
N ASN A 302 7.20 27.87 5.57
CA ASN A 302 6.43 28.40 6.70
C ASN A 302 6.84 27.72 8.01
N ALA A 303 7.12 26.41 8.00
CA ALA A 303 7.59 25.67 9.17
C ALA A 303 8.95 26.19 9.68
N ARG A 304 9.83 26.65 8.78
CA ARG A 304 11.16 27.19 9.12
C ARG A 304 11.12 28.66 9.55
N HIS A 305 10.28 29.47 8.91
CA HIS A 305 10.33 30.93 9.04
C HIS A 305 9.25 31.51 9.94
N SER A 306 8.10 30.85 10.09
CA SER A 306 7.01 31.33 10.94
C SER A 306 7.12 30.80 12.35
N THR A 307 6.81 31.65 13.31
CA THR A 307 6.85 31.30 14.73
C THR A 307 5.58 30.59 15.19
N GLY A 308 4.46 30.78 14.50
CA GLY A 308 3.20 30.11 14.77
C GLY A 308 2.12 30.46 13.76
N LYS A 309 0.91 29.94 13.99
CA LYS A 309 -0.25 30.19 13.13
C LYS A 309 -0.61 31.67 13.03
N ALA A 310 -0.56 32.42 14.14
CA ALA A 310 -0.87 33.85 14.15
C ALA A 310 0.09 34.65 13.24
N ASP A 311 1.40 34.44 13.41
CA ASP A 311 2.45 35.03 12.57
C ASP A 311 2.29 34.65 11.10
N LEU A 312 1.93 33.39 10.79
CA LEU A 312 1.64 32.97 9.41
C LEU A 312 0.45 33.73 8.81
N VAL A 313 -0.63 33.92 9.58
CA VAL A 313 -1.81 34.66 9.14
C VAL A 313 -1.48 36.13 8.90
N GLU A 314 -0.74 36.76 9.82
CA GLU A 314 -0.30 38.16 9.69
C GLU A 314 0.61 38.36 8.47
N ARG A 315 1.62 37.50 8.28
CA ARG A 315 2.51 37.57 7.11
C ARG A 315 1.76 37.41 5.79
N ARG A 316 0.75 36.54 5.75
CA ARG A 316 -0.09 36.38 4.56
C ARG A 316 -1.00 37.59 4.33
N ALA A 317 -1.56 38.17 5.38
CA ALA A 317 -2.34 39.40 5.27
C ALA A 317 -1.47 40.56 4.74
N ALA A 318 -0.22 40.65 5.18
CA ALA A 318 0.75 41.62 4.67
C ALA A 318 1.13 41.36 3.20
N HIS A 319 1.41 40.10 2.82
CA HIS A 319 1.74 39.75 1.43
C HIS A 319 0.58 39.97 0.45
N ASN A 320 -0.67 39.82 0.90
CA ASN A 320 -1.86 40.15 0.11
C ASN A 320 -2.02 41.66 -0.15
N LEU A 321 -1.15 42.54 0.34
CA LEU A 321 -1.22 43.98 0.04
C LEU A 321 -0.27 44.39 -1.11
N GLU A 322 0.85 43.69 -1.30
CA GLU A 322 1.88 44.06 -2.29
C GLU A 322 1.92 43.15 -3.53
N GLY A 323 1.21 42.02 -3.55
CA GLY A 323 1.24 41.04 -4.65
C GLY A 323 -0.01 40.17 -4.78
N PHE A 324 -1.18 40.73 -4.47
CA PHE A 324 -2.46 40.01 -4.48
C PHE A 324 -2.88 39.58 -5.88
N ASP A 325 -2.79 38.28 -6.15
CA ASP A 325 -3.45 37.66 -7.28
C ASP A 325 -4.87 37.22 -6.87
N PRO A 326 -5.93 37.89 -7.36
CA PRO A 326 -7.31 37.55 -7.02
C PRO A 326 -7.74 36.17 -7.55
N THR A 327 -6.97 35.58 -8.47
CA THR A 327 -7.24 34.27 -9.08
C THR A 327 -6.50 33.12 -8.39
N ALA A 328 -5.57 33.43 -7.48
CA ALA A 328 -4.81 32.43 -6.76
C ALA A 328 -5.69 31.66 -5.76
N ARG A 329 -5.38 30.38 -5.59
CA ARG A 329 -6.09 29.54 -4.60
C ARG A 329 -5.84 30.01 -3.19
N VAL A 330 -6.90 30.01 -2.39
CA VAL A 330 -6.82 30.26 -0.95
C VAL A 330 -5.96 29.17 -0.30
N LYS A 331 -4.80 29.56 0.24
CA LYS A 331 -3.88 28.64 0.90
C LYS A 331 -4.34 28.35 2.34
N SER A 332 -4.19 27.11 2.78
CA SER A 332 -4.53 26.68 4.15
C SER A 332 -3.73 27.46 5.20
N THR A 333 -4.37 27.86 6.30
CA THR A 333 -3.73 28.52 7.46
C THR A 333 -3.23 27.54 8.51
N ASN A 334 -3.30 26.24 8.23
CA ASN A 334 -2.70 25.22 9.10
C ASN A 334 -1.18 25.36 9.08
N TRP A 335 -0.57 25.16 10.26
CA TRP A 335 0.86 25.32 10.45
C TRP A 335 1.38 24.27 11.42
N SER A 336 2.56 23.73 11.11
CA SER A 336 3.32 22.83 11.98
C SER A 336 4.82 23.09 11.77
N ARG A 337 5.64 22.75 12.77
CA ARG A 337 7.11 22.75 12.68
C ARG A 337 7.71 21.37 12.43
N GLN A 338 6.88 20.33 12.39
CA GLN A 338 7.32 18.94 12.53
C GLN A 338 6.82 18.08 11.37
N TYR A 339 6.94 18.58 10.13
CA TYR A 339 6.67 17.75 8.97
C TYR A 339 7.75 16.66 8.86
N THR A 340 7.29 15.46 8.53
CA THR A 340 8.13 14.26 8.34
C THR A 340 8.27 13.91 6.87
N HIS A 341 7.25 14.25 6.08
CA HIS A 341 7.15 13.95 4.66
C HIS A 341 6.54 15.13 3.91
N MET A 342 6.67 15.12 2.60
CA MET A 342 5.97 16.03 1.71
C MET A 342 5.34 15.25 0.56
N GLU A 343 4.15 15.68 0.16
CA GLU A 343 3.47 15.18 -1.03
C GLU A 343 4.32 15.42 -2.28
N ILE A 344 4.38 14.43 -3.17
CA ILE A 344 5.09 14.62 -4.46
C ILE A 344 4.34 15.66 -5.30
N HIS A 345 3.05 15.44 -5.50
CA HIS A 345 2.14 16.40 -6.10
C HIS A 345 0.68 16.05 -5.77
N PRO A 346 -0.17 17.00 -5.32
CA PRO A 346 -1.55 16.69 -4.93
C PRO A 346 -2.41 16.04 -6.01
N ALA A 347 -2.13 16.28 -7.30
CA ALA A 347 -2.87 15.66 -8.41
C ALA A 347 -2.64 14.13 -8.52
N MET A 348 -1.63 13.57 -7.86
CA MET A 348 -1.33 12.13 -7.91
C MET A 348 -2.37 11.27 -7.17
N ILE A 349 -3.31 11.90 -6.45
CA ILE A 349 -4.46 11.24 -5.83
C ILE A 349 -5.51 10.77 -6.85
N LEU A 350 -5.44 11.27 -8.09
CA LEU A 350 -6.39 10.92 -9.14
C LEU A 350 -6.08 9.54 -9.72
N GLY A 351 -7.11 8.91 -10.30
CA GLY A 351 -7.00 7.71 -11.12
C GLY A 351 -6.76 8.06 -12.59
N VAL A 352 -6.59 7.04 -13.42
CA VAL A 352 -6.22 7.21 -14.85
C VAL A 352 -7.27 8.00 -15.62
N CYS A 353 -8.56 7.73 -15.42
CA CYS A 353 -9.62 8.44 -16.13
C CYS A 353 -9.87 9.83 -15.53
N ALA A 354 -9.70 9.98 -14.21
CA ALA A 354 -9.89 11.28 -13.56
C ALA A 354 -8.75 12.25 -13.89
N SER A 355 -7.53 11.76 -14.14
CA SER A 355 -6.36 12.61 -14.44
C SER A 355 -6.39 13.28 -15.81
N ILE A 356 -7.27 12.84 -16.71
CA ILE A 356 -7.44 13.42 -18.05
C ILE A 356 -8.57 14.46 -18.11
N VAL A 357 -9.26 14.71 -16.98
CA VAL A 357 -10.28 15.75 -16.89
C VAL A 357 -9.58 17.11 -16.71
N PRO A 358 -9.83 18.09 -17.59
CA PRO A 358 -9.27 19.44 -17.44
C PRO A 358 -9.77 20.09 -16.14
N PHE A 359 -8.86 20.72 -15.40
CA PHE A 359 -9.15 21.47 -14.17
C PHE A 359 -10.06 20.70 -13.20
N PRO A 360 -9.68 19.47 -12.79
CA PRO A 360 -10.58 18.54 -12.09
C PRO A 360 -11.02 19.06 -10.71
N ASP A 361 -10.29 20.01 -10.15
CA ASP A 361 -10.52 20.68 -8.87
C ASP A 361 -11.31 21.99 -8.99
N HIS A 362 -11.74 22.37 -10.19
CA HIS A 362 -12.66 23.48 -10.45
C HIS A 362 -14.09 23.00 -10.80
N ASN A 363 -14.35 21.70 -10.74
CA ASN A 363 -15.63 21.08 -11.05
C ASN A 363 -16.47 20.82 -9.78
N GLN A 364 -17.79 20.75 -9.95
CA GLN A 364 -18.77 20.55 -8.88
C GLN A 364 -18.72 19.16 -8.24
#